data_AF-A0A6I6N687-F1
#
_entry.id   AF-A0A6I6N687-F1
#
_cell.length_a   1.000
_cell.length_b   1.000
_cell.length_c   1.000
_cell.angle_alpha   90.00
_cell.angle_beta   90.00
_cell.angle_gamma   90.00
#
_symmetry.space_group_name_H-M   'P 1'
#
loop_
_entity.id
_entity.type
_entity.pdbx_description
1 polymer ?
#
loop_
_entity_poly.entity_id
_entity_poly.type
_entity_poly.pdbx_seq_one_letter_code
_entity_poly.pdbx_strand_id
1 'polypeptide(L)'
;MATETPPPAPPGAPLPSTEEFAQVQQSAEFAELRRAHRSFAFPLTIAFTAWYLLYVLLSNYAGDFMGTKVAGNVNVALVLGLAQFLTTFLIAWWYARRAAAQLDPKAEAIKSRMEGGA
;
A
#
# COMPACT_ATOMS: atom_id res chain seq x y z
N MET A 1 5.79 -15.71 3.73
CA MET A 1 4.46 -15.37 4.28
C MET A 1 3.56 -16.54 3.93
N ALA A 2 3.39 -17.49 4.87
CA ALA A 2 2.49 -18.61 4.66
C ALA A 2 1.07 -18.08 4.66
N THR A 3 0.31 -18.37 3.60
CA THR A 3 -1.14 -18.19 3.59
C THR A 3 -1.69 -19.12 4.67
N GLU A 4 -1.99 -18.60 5.86
CA GLU A 4 -2.72 -19.36 6.86
C GLU A 4 -4.09 -19.65 6.27
N THR A 5 -4.27 -20.87 5.78
CA THR A 5 -5.56 -21.40 5.39
C THR A 5 -6.46 -21.29 6.62
N PRO A 6 -7.62 -20.61 6.53
CA PRO A 6 -8.56 -20.54 7.64
C PRO A 6 -8.82 -21.95 8.19
N PRO A 7 -8.87 -22.13 9.51
CA PRO A 7 -9.12 -23.45 10.11
C PRO A 7 -10.38 -24.06 9.49
N PRO A 8 -10.36 -25.38 9.19
CA PRO A 8 -11.51 -26.04 8.57
C PRO A 8 -12.76 -25.78 9.41
N ALA A 9 -13.78 -25.20 8.78
CA ALA A 9 -15.02 -24.89 9.45
C ALA A 9 -15.62 -26.16 10.07
N PRO A 10 -16.18 -26.10 11.29
CA PRO A 10 -16.79 -27.25 11.93
C PRO A 10 -17.86 -27.87 11.01
N PRO A 11 -17.92 -29.21 10.91
CA PRO A 11 -18.85 -29.89 10.02
C PRO A 11 -20.29 -29.50 10.38
N GLY A 12 -20.96 -28.77 9.47
CA GLY A 12 -22.34 -28.30 9.64
C GLY A 12 -22.52 -26.78 9.80
N ALA A 13 -21.46 -25.97 9.80
CA ALA A 13 -21.61 -24.52 9.69
C ALA A 13 -22.10 -24.16 8.26
N PRO A 14 -23.26 -23.50 8.10
CA PRO A 14 -23.72 -23.05 6.79
C PRO A 14 -22.66 -22.13 6.18
N LEU A 15 -22.16 -22.49 4.98
CA LEU A 15 -21.35 -21.54 4.22
C LEU A 15 -22.25 -20.37 3.86
N PRO A 16 -21.83 -19.11 4.12
CA PRO A 16 -22.65 -17.95 3.81
C PRO A 16 -23.06 -18.00 2.33
N SER A 17 -24.35 -17.86 2.09
CA SER A 17 -24.93 -17.89 0.76
C SER A 17 -24.43 -16.69 -0.07
N THR A 18 -24.46 -16.82 -1.40
CA THR A 18 -24.07 -15.71 -2.30
C THR A 18 -24.88 -14.44 -2.04
N GLU A 19 -26.13 -14.59 -1.58
CA GLU A 19 -27.00 -13.48 -1.17
C GLU A 19 -26.55 -12.81 0.13
N GLU A 20 -26.12 -13.57 1.14
CA GLU A 20 -25.53 -13.03 2.36
C GLU A 20 -24.20 -12.30 2.08
N PHE A 21 -23.36 -12.82 1.17
CA PHE A 21 -22.17 -12.11 0.70
C PHE A 21 -22.51 -10.80 -0.03
N ALA A 22 -23.56 -10.80 -0.86
CA ALA A 22 -24.00 -9.61 -1.58
C ALA A 22 -24.57 -8.54 -0.64
N GLN A 23 -25.36 -8.92 0.37
CA GLN A 23 -25.87 -8.01 1.39
C GLN A 23 -24.75 -7.38 2.23
N VAL A 24 -23.76 -8.19 2.64
CA VAL A 24 -22.60 -7.71 3.39
C VAL A 24 -21.73 -6.79 2.52
N GLN A 25 -21.56 -7.09 1.23
CA GLN A 25 -20.83 -6.23 0.29
C GLN A 25 -21.53 -4.88 0.04
N GLN A 26 -22.86 -4.84 0.11
CA GLN A 26 -23.67 -3.62 -0.02
C GLN A 26 -23.85 -2.86 1.30
N SER A 27 -23.43 -3.44 2.43
CA SER A 27 -23.52 -2.79 3.74
C SER A 27 -22.65 -1.52 3.80
N ALA A 28 -23.12 -0.54 4.57
CA ALA A 28 -22.42 0.73 4.77
C ALA A 28 -21.00 0.55 5.35
N GLU A 29 -20.79 -0.50 6.14
CA GLU A 29 -19.51 -0.88 6.74
C GLU A 29 -18.48 -1.31 5.67
N PHE A 30 -18.89 -2.11 4.68
CA PHE A 30 -18.01 -2.51 3.57
C PHE A 30 -17.71 -1.33 2.63
N ALA A 31 -18.70 -0.44 2.43
CA ALA A 31 -18.50 0.78 1.65
C ALA A 31 -17.50 1.73 2.34
N GLU A 32 -17.56 1.88 3.67
CA GLU A 32 -16.59 2.66 4.45
C GLU A 32 -15.18 2.05 4.38
N LEU A 33 -15.04 0.74 4.55
CA LEU A 33 -13.75 0.05 4.41
C LEU A 33 -13.15 0.27 3.02
N ARG A 34 -13.97 0.08 1.98
CA ARG A 34 -13.55 0.26 0.58
C ARG A 34 -13.20 1.72 0.28
N ARG A 35 -13.91 2.68 0.87
CA ARG A 35 -13.63 4.11 0.75
C ARG A 35 -12.37 4.50 1.51
N ALA A 36 -12.12 3.95 2.69
CA ALA A 36 -10.90 4.16 3.46
C ALA A 36 -9.66 3.63 2.70
N HIS A 37 -9.76 2.42 2.12
CA HIS A 37 -8.69 1.87 1.30
C HIS A 37 -8.46 2.66 0.00
N ARG A 38 -9.54 3.03 -0.70
CA ARG A 38 -9.46 3.72 -2.00
C ARG A 38 -9.06 5.19 -1.87
N SER A 39 -9.48 5.88 -0.83
CA SER A 39 -9.07 7.27 -0.56
C SER A 39 -7.58 7.41 -0.29
N PHE A 40 -6.91 6.33 0.11
CA PHE A 40 -5.45 6.30 0.28
C PHE A 40 -4.72 5.82 -0.99
N ALA A 41 -5.15 4.70 -1.57
CA ALA A 41 -4.48 4.11 -2.72
C ALA A 41 -4.63 4.96 -3.99
N PHE A 42 -5.79 5.59 -4.20
CA PHE A 42 -6.08 6.31 -5.42
C PHE A 42 -5.24 7.59 -5.61
N PRO A 43 -5.10 8.49 -4.60
CA PRO A 43 -4.19 9.63 -4.72
C PRO A 43 -2.74 9.21 -4.92
N LEU A 44 -2.33 8.13 -4.26
CA LEU A 44 -0.98 7.59 -4.36
C LEU A 44 -0.67 7.07 -5.77
N THR A 45 -1.60 6.34 -6.38
CA THR A 45 -1.49 5.92 -7.78
C THR A 45 -1.42 7.12 -8.71
N ILE A 46 -2.28 8.12 -8.54
CA ILE A 46 -2.24 9.34 -9.36
C ILE A 46 -0.89 10.04 -9.23
N ALA A 47 -0.38 10.21 -8.01
CA ALA A 47 0.91 10.86 -7.76
C ALA A 47 2.06 10.08 -8.43
N PHE A 48 2.06 8.75 -8.31
CA PHE A 48 3.07 7.90 -8.94
C PHE A 48 3.00 7.96 -10.47
N THR A 49 1.79 7.89 -11.05
CA THR A 49 1.59 8.02 -12.50
C THR A 49 2.04 9.39 -13.00
N ALA A 50 1.66 10.48 -12.32
CA ALA A 50 2.09 11.83 -12.69
C ALA A 50 3.61 11.98 -12.61
N TRP A 51 4.25 11.42 -11.58
CA TRP A 51 5.70 11.40 -11.41
C TRP A 51 6.42 10.62 -12.52
N TYR A 52 5.88 9.45 -12.89
CA TYR A 52 6.37 8.67 -14.02
C TYR A 52 6.25 9.43 -15.34
N LEU A 53 5.09 10.04 -15.61
CA LEU A 53 4.87 10.82 -16.82
C LEU A 53 5.79 12.04 -16.89
N LEU A 54 6.04 12.71 -15.76
CA LEU A 54 7.00 13.80 -15.68
C LEU A 54 8.40 13.35 -16.09
N TYR A 55 8.86 12.18 -15.62
CA TYR A 55 10.14 11.61 -16.03
C TYR A 55 10.19 11.31 -17.54
N VAL A 56 9.13 10.73 -18.11
CA VAL A 56 9.04 10.46 -19.55
C VAL A 56 9.09 11.76 -20.36
N LEU A 57 8.36 12.78 -19.93
CA LEU A 57 8.31 14.08 -20.60
C LEU A 57 9.68 14.76 -20.56
N LEU A 58 10.34 14.78 -19.41
CA LEU A 58 11.71 15.30 -19.29
C LEU A 58 12.70 14.51 -20.17
N SER A 59 12.58 13.18 -20.21
CA SER A 59 13.45 12.32 -21.03
C SER A 59 13.30 12.61 -22.53
N ASN A 60 12.10 12.95 -22.98
CA ASN A 60 11.80 13.16 -24.40
C ASN A 60 12.09 14.60 -24.86
N TYR A 61 11.76 15.59 -24.04
CA TYR A 61 11.81 17.00 -24.44
C TYR A 61 12.99 17.78 -23.84
N ALA A 62 13.57 17.31 -22.73
CA ALA A 62 14.61 18.02 -21.99
C ALA A 62 15.94 17.23 -21.98
N GLY A 63 16.40 16.83 -23.18
CA GLY A 63 17.62 16.04 -23.36
C GLY A 63 18.86 16.67 -22.71
N ASP A 64 19.05 17.98 -22.86
CA ASP A 64 20.18 18.71 -22.27
C ASP A 64 20.15 18.67 -20.72
N PHE A 65 18.96 18.85 -20.15
CA PHE A 65 18.76 18.75 -18.70
C PHE A 65 19.01 17.32 -18.21
N MET A 66 18.43 16.32 -18.88
CA MET A 66 18.56 14.91 -18.54
C MET A 66 20.00 14.39 -18.69
N GLY A 67 20.75 14.92 -19.65
CA GLY A 67 22.16 14.64 -19.88
C GLY A 67 23.11 15.37 -18.93
N THR A 68 22.64 16.35 -18.16
CA THR A 68 23.47 17.14 -17.25
C THR A 68 24.12 16.22 -16.21
N LYS A 69 25.45 16.26 -16.12
CA LYS A 69 26.22 15.45 -15.18
C LYS A 69 26.14 16.07 -13.79
N VAL A 70 25.76 15.25 -12.81
CA VAL A 70 25.65 15.62 -11.39
C VAL A 70 26.94 15.26 -10.65
N ALA A 71 27.50 14.07 -10.90
CA ALA A 71 28.75 13.63 -10.30
C ALA A 71 29.45 12.59 -11.20
N GLY A 72 30.63 12.94 -11.72
CA GLY A 72 31.37 12.06 -12.63
C GLY A 72 30.54 11.64 -13.85
N ASN A 73 30.22 10.35 -13.95
CA ASN A 73 29.42 9.78 -15.04
C ASN A 73 27.91 9.69 -14.71
N VAL A 74 27.49 10.15 -13.53
CA VAL A 74 26.09 10.19 -13.12
C VAL A 74 25.43 11.43 -13.69
N ASN A 75 24.36 11.26 -14.47
CA ASN A 75 23.55 12.35 -15.01
C ASN A 75 22.18 12.45 -14.32
N VAL A 76 21.46 13.55 -14.58
CA VAL A 76 20.13 13.80 -14.02
C VAL A 76 19.15 12.68 -14.39
N ALA A 77 19.21 12.16 -15.62
CA ALA A 77 18.37 11.04 -16.04
C ALA A 77 18.54 9.81 -15.15
N LEU A 78 19.78 9.44 -14.84
CA LEU A 78 20.08 8.30 -13.97
C LEU A 78 19.58 8.56 -12.55
N VAL A 79 19.77 9.77 -12.03
CA VAL A 79 19.28 10.15 -10.69
C VAL A 79 17.77 10.06 -10.62
N LEU A 80 17.05 10.66 -11.57
CA LEU A 80 15.59 10.61 -11.62
C LEU A 80 15.07 9.19 -11.84
N GLY A 81 15.74 8.40 -12.66
CA GLY A 81 15.43 6.98 -12.84
C GLY A 81 15.58 6.19 -11.53
N LEU A 82 16.67 6.40 -10.78
CA LEU A 82 16.85 5.79 -9.45
C LEU A 82 15.80 6.29 -8.44
N ALA A 83 15.42 7.57 -8.52
CA ALA A 83 14.37 8.13 -7.68
C ALA A 83 13.00 7.46 -7.90
N GLN A 84 12.70 6.95 -9.10
CA GLN A 84 11.49 6.14 -9.35
C GLN A 84 11.48 4.85 -8.51
N PHE A 85 12.62 4.16 -8.42
CA PHE A 85 12.73 2.97 -7.57
C PHE A 85 12.62 3.33 -6.09
N LEU A 86 13.37 4.34 -5.65
CA LEU A 86 13.34 4.82 -4.26
C LEU A 86 11.92 5.22 -3.83
N THR A 87 11.18 5.96 -4.66
CA THR A 87 9.80 6.34 -4.37
C THR A 87 8.89 5.13 -4.25
N THR A 88 9.05 4.12 -5.11
CA THR A 88 8.29 2.86 -5.01
C THR A 88 8.52 2.16 -3.65
N PHE A 89 9.77 2.03 -3.22
CA PHE A 89 10.09 1.45 -1.92
C PHE A 89 9.57 2.31 -0.76
N LEU A 90 9.69 3.63 -0.86
CA LEU A 90 9.20 4.57 0.16
C LEU A 90 7.69 4.44 0.34
N ILE A 91 6.96 4.29 -0.76
CA ILE A 91 5.51 4.10 -0.76
C ILE A 91 5.14 2.78 -0.08
N ALA A 92 5.81 1.68 -0.44
CA ALA A 92 5.59 0.38 0.18
C ALA A 92 5.93 0.39 1.69
N TRP A 93 7.05 1.01 2.06
CA TRP A 93 7.45 1.17 3.46
C TRP A 93 6.47 2.04 4.24
N TRP A 94 6.03 3.16 3.67
CA TRP A 94 5.04 4.04 4.30
C TRP A 94 3.70 3.34 4.50
N TYR A 95 3.25 2.54 3.52
CA TYR A 95 2.08 1.67 3.67
C TYR A 95 2.26 0.68 4.83
N ALA A 96 3.37 -0.07 4.84
CA ALA A 96 3.67 -1.04 5.90
C ALA A 96 3.74 -0.37 7.28
N ARG A 97 4.35 0.81 7.38
CA ARG A 97 4.43 1.56 8.63
C ARG A 97 3.09 2.12 9.08
N ARG A 98 2.22 2.57 8.17
CA ARG A 98 0.89 3.08 8.54
C ARG A 98 -0.04 1.94 8.96
N ALA A 99 0.10 0.76 8.36
CA ALA A 99 -0.54 -0.46 8.83
C ALA A 99 0.00 -0.88 10.21
N ALA A 100 1.32 -0.90 10.41
CA ALA A 100 1.95 -1.21 11.70
C ALA A 100 1.56 -0.21 12.79
N ALA A 101 1.50 1.09 12.50
CA ALA A 101 1.07 2.11 13.46
C ALA A 101 -0.41 1.97 13.89
N GLN A 102 -1.24 1.29 13.09
CA GLN A 102 -2.63 0.97 13.43
C GLN A 102 -2.75 -0.40 14.12
N LEU A 103 -1.80 -1.31 13.92
CA LEU A 103 -1.81 -2.70 14.40
C LEU A 103 -1.00 -2.90 15.70
N ASP A 104 0.15 -2.27 15.84
CA ASP A 104 1.03 -2.33 17.02
C ASP A 104 0.36 -1.85 18.32
N PRO A 105 -0.39 -0.73 18.37
CA PRO A 105 -1.07 -0.35 19.62
C PRO A 105 -2.19 -1.33 20.01
N LYS A 106 -2.77 -2.08 19.06
CA LYS A 106 -3.73 -3.15 19.36
C LYS A 106 -3.02 -4.42 19.85
N ALA A 107 -1.88 -4.77 19.27
CA ALA A 107 -1.06 -5.90 19.74
C ALA A 107 -0.55 -5.66 21.16
N GLU A 108 -0.06 -4.44 21.45
CA GLU A 108 0.45 -4.07 22.78
C GLU A 108 -0.67 -4.05 23.84
N ALA A 109 -1.87 -3.56 23.48
CA ALA A 109 -3.03 -3.57 24.36
C ALA A 109 -3.57 -4.98 24.67
N ILE A 110 -3.44 -5.92 23.73
CA ILE A 110 -3.81 -7.33 23.95
C ILE A 110 -2.75 -8.02 24.82
N LYS A 111 -1.46 -7.76 24.56
CA LYS A 111 -0.35 -8.32 25.33
C LYS A 111 -0.36 -7.85 26.78
N SER A 112 -0.56 -6.55 27.02
CA SER A 112 -0.74 -5.98 28.36
C SER A 112 -1.92 -6.57 29.13
N ARG A 113 -3.01 -6.91 28.43
CA ARG A 113 -4.19 -7.56 29.06
C ARG A 113 -3.93 -9.03 29.39
N MET A 114 -3.05 -9.71 28.67
CA MET A 114 -2.64 -11.09 28.96
C MET A 114 -1.55 -11.16 30.04
N GLU A 115 -0.63 -10.19 30.09
CA GLU A 115 0.45 -10.13 31.08
C GLU A 115 0.00 -9.56 32.45
N GLY A 116 -1.06 -8.74 32.48
CA GLY A 116 -1.65 -8.23 33.72
C GLY A 116 -2.64 -9.19 34.42
N GLY A 117 -2.84 -10.39 33.86
CA GLY A 117 -3.71 -11.43 34.39
C GLY A 117 -2.96 -12.65 34.97
N ALA A 118 -1.64 -12.56 35.13
CA ALA A 118 -0.78 -13.59 35.73
C ALA A 118 -0.22 -13.13 37.09
#